data_AF-A0A0R2Q9I2-F1
#
_entry.id   AF-A0A0R2Q9I2-F1
#
_cell.length_a   1.000
_cell.length_b   1.000
_cell.length_c   1.000
_cell.angle_alpha   90.00
_cell.angle_beta   90.00
_cell.angle_gamma   90.00
#
_symmetry.space_group_name_H-M   'P 1'
#
loop_
_entity.id
_entity.type
_entity.pdbx_description
1 polymer ?
#
loop_
_entity_poly.entity_id
_entity_poly.type
_entity_poly.pdbx_seq_one_letter_code
_entity_poly.pdbx_strand_id
1 'polypeptide(L)' 'MVQISNQCGVFLGTQHNDQVDEFLGIQYARAERFQAPVDVEKYAEVVEAKSFGAQCPQVPG' A
#
# COMPACT_ATOMS: atom_id res chain seq x y z
N MET A 1 13.12 -8.43 -8.00
CA MET A 1 11.76 -8.48 -7.43
C MET A 1 11.90 -9.00 -6.02
N VAL A 2 11.31 -8.31 -5.04
CA VAL A 2 11.48 -8.62 -3.61
C VAL A 2 10.12 -8.85 -2.99
N GLN A 3 10.03 -9.79 -2.04
CA GLN A 3 8.79 -10.18 -1.39
C GLN A 3 8.93 -10.07 0.13
N ILE A 4 7.92 -9.49 0.77
CA ILE A 4 7.79 -9.48 2.24
C ILE A 4 6.39 -9.97 2.64
N SER A 5 6.24 -10.46 3.87
CA SER A 5 4.95 -10.80 4.45
C SER A 5 4.84 -10.27 5.87
N ASN A 6 3.61 -9.95 6.27
CA ASN A 6 3.26 -9.60 7.64
C ASN A 6 1.94 -10.28 8.04
N GLN A 7 1.37 -9.89 9.18
CA GLN A 7 0.11 -10.48 9.68
C GLN A 7 -1.09 -10.22 8.75
N CYS A 8 -1.02 -9.18 7.92
CA CYS A 8 -2.11 -8.75 7.05
C CYS A 8 -2.01 -9.34 5.64
N GLY A 9 -0.82 -9.70 5.14
CA GLY A 9 -0.69 -10.26 3.79
C GLY A 9 0.75 -10.42 3.29
N VAL A 10 0.86 -10.61 1.98
CA VAL A 10 2.13 -10.75 1.24
C VAL A 10 2.22 -9.61 0.22
N PHE A 11 3.41 -9.00 0.09
CA PHE A 11 3.63 -7.81 -0.73
C PHE A 11 4.81 -8.03 -1.67
N LEU A 12 4.63 -7.68 -2.94
CA LEU A 12 5.65 -7.73 -3.98
C LEU A 12 6.13 -6.32 -4.31
N GLY A 13 7.39 -6.05 -4.02
CA GLY A 13 8.05 -4.77 -4.26
C GLY A 13 9.05 -4.80 -5.41
N THR A 14 9.68 -3.66 -5.63
CA THR A 14 10.77 -3.46 -6.59
C THR A 14 12.06 -3.11 -5.86
N GLN A 15 13.19 -3.51 -6.43
CA GLN A 15 14.49 -3.05 -5.96
C GLN A 15 14.89 -1.83 -6.79
N HIS A 16 15.16 -0.71 -6.13
CA HIS A 16 15.57 0.56 -6.72
C HIS A 16 17.09 0.70 -6.68
N ASN A 17 17.70 0.82 -7.88
CA ASN A 17 19.15 0.96 -8.08
C ASN A 17 20.01 -0.06 -7.30
N ASP A 18 19.50 -1.27 -7.13
CA ASP A 18 20.13 -2.36 -6.36
C ASP A 18 20.48 -2.02 -4.89
N GLN A 19 19.97 -0.91 -4.36
CA GLN A 19 20.34 -0.37 -3.04
C GLN A 19 19.19 -0.33 -2.05
N VAL A 20 17.96 -0.13 -2.54
CA VAL A 20 16.78 0.05 -1.70
C VAL A 20 15.64 -0.81 -2.22
N ASP A 21 14.95 -1.49 -1.32
CA ASP A 21 13.70 -2.18 -1.66
C ASP A 21 12.52 -1.24 -1.41
N GLU A 22 11.68 -1.07 -2.43
CA GLU A 22 10.53 -0.18 -2.42
C GLU A 22 9.23 -1.00 -2.44
N PHE A 23 8.32 -0.64 -1.54
CA PHE A 23 6.97 -1.21 -1.44
C PHE A 23 5.97 -0.05 -1.41
N LEU A 24 5.38 0.24 -2.56
CA LEU A 24 4.55 1.43 -2.81
C LEU A 24 3.06 1.07 -2.87
N GLY A 25 2.20 2.00 -2.46
CA GLY A 25 0.74 1.86 -2.65
C GLY A 25 0.03 0.86 -1.72
N ILE A 26 0.70 0.38 -0.66
CA ILE A 26 0.10 -0.51 0.33
C ILE A 26 -1.02 0.22 1.08
N GLN A 27 -2.22 -0.37 1.10
CA GLN A 27 -3.36 0.16 1.84
C GLN A 27 -3.20 -0.15 3.34
N TYR A 28 -3.27 0.87 4.18
CA TYR A 28 -3.28 0.66 5.63
C TYR A 28 -4.71 0.69 6.22
N ALA A 29 -5.65 1.34 5.53
CA ALA A 29 -7.03 1.49 5.97
C ALA A 29 -8.01 1.66 4.79
N ARG A 30 -9.29 1.44 5.08
CA ARG A 30 -10.44 1.91 4.28
C ARG A 30 -11.12 3.05 5.02
N ALA A 31 -11.72 3.99 4.30
CA ALA A 31 -12.40 5.13 4.90
C ALA A 31 -13.75 5.37 4.22
N GLU A 32 -14.79 5.49 5.04
CA GLU A 32 -16.06 6.08 4.61
C GLU A 32 -15.98 7.60 4.75
N ARG A 33 -16.68 8.33 3.88
CA ARG A 33 -16.61 9.79 3.85
C ARG A 33 -17.02 10.37 5.22
N PHE A 34 -16.15 11.23 5.76
CA PHE A 34 -16.33 11.91 7.06
C PHE A 34 -16.36 10.99 8.28
N GLN A 35 -15.91 9.75 8.15
CA GLN A 35 -15.76 8.82 9.27
C GLN A 35 -14.27 8.56 9.56
N ALA A 36 -14.00 8.02 10.75
CA ALA A 36 -12.67 7.51 11.07
C ALA A 36 -12.29 6.37 10.11
N PRO A 37 -11.01 6.24 9.74
CA PRO A 37 -10.54 5.10 8.96
C PRO A 37 -10.70 3.79 9.75
N VAL A 38 -10.87 2.69 9.02
CA VAL A 38 -10.92 1.32 9.53
C VAL A 38 -9.74 0.55 8.96
N ASP A 39 -8.97 -0.11 9.81
CA ASP A 39 -7.75 -0.83 9.42
C ASP A 39 -8.01 -1.92 8.38
N VAL A 40 -7.01 -2.15 7.51
CA VAL A 40 -6.97 -3.35 6.66
C VAL A 40 -6.38 -4.50 7.47
N GLU A 41 -7.24 -5.36 8.01
CA GLU A 41 -6.80 -6.50 8.83
C GLU A 41 -6.16 -7.62 8.00
N LYS A 42 -6.70 -7.89 6.80
CA LYS A 42 -6.16 -8.89 5.86
C LYS A 42 -6.40 -8.54 4.39
N TYR A 43 -5.43 -8.90 3.56
CA TYR A 43 -5.53 -8.94 2.11
C TYR A 43 -5.98 -10.32 1.63
N ALA A 44 -6.87 -10.35 0.64
CA ALA A 44 -7.34 -11.61 0.05
C ALA A 44 -6.30 -12.26 -0.88
N GLU A 45 -5.46 -11.43 -1.51
CA GLU A 45 -4.47 -11.83 -2.51
C GLU A 45 -3.12 -11.18 -2.23
N VAL A 46 -2.09 -11.60 -2.96
CA VAL A 46 -0.77 -10.96 -2.92
C VAL A 46 -0.89 -9.53 -3.45
N VAL A 47 -0.32 -8.57 -2.73
CA VAL A 47 -0.38 -7.15 -3.08
C VAL A 47 0.79 -6.76 -3.97
N GLU A 48 0.47 -6.21 -5.13
CA GLU A 48 1.44 -5.62 -6.06
C GLU A 48 1.82 -4.20 -5.58
N ALA A 49 2.92 -4.11 -4.81
CA ALA A 49 3.37 -2.90 -4.15
C ALA A 49 4.47 -2.16 -4.96
N LYS A 50 4.22 -1.94 -6.25
CA LYS A 50 5.24 -1.42 -7.21
C LYS A 50 4.97 0.00 -7.72
N SER A 51 3.81 0.56 -7.37
CA SER A 51 3.39 1.88 -7.85
C SER A 51 2.72 2.67 -6.74
N PHE A 52 2.76 4.00 -6.85
CA PHE A 52 2.03 4.88 -5.95
C PHE A 52 0.51 4.70 -6.12
N GLY A 53 -0.20 4.72 -5.00
CA GLY A 53 -1.64 4.87 -4.99
C GLY A 53 -2.07 6.29 -5.36
N ALA A 54 -3.37 6.49 -5.56
CA ALA A 54 -3.92 7.82 -5.79
C ALA A 54 -3.73 8.72 -4.56
N GLN A 55 -3.31 9.96 -4.79
CA GLN A 55 -3.33 10.99 -3.75
C GLN A 55 -4.78 11.31 -3.36
N CYS A 56 -5.02 11.64 -2.09
CA CYS A 56 -6.33 12.09 -1.63
C CYS A 56 -6.81 13.32 -2.42
N PRO A 57 -8.11 13.43 -2.74
CA PRO A 57 -8.67 14.63 -3.33
C PRO A 57 -8.41 15.86 -2.46
N GLN A 58 -7.96 16.95 -3.09
CA GLN A 58 -7.66 18.22 -2.43
C GLN A 58 -8.35 19.36 -3.19
N VAL A 59 -8.67 20.44 -2.47
CA VAL A 59 -9.12 21.68 -3.12
C VAL A 59 -7.94 22.22 -3.95
N PRO A 60 -8.14 22.58 -5.24
CA PRO A 60 -7.09 23.23 -6.02
C PRO A 60 -6.66 24.53 -5.33
N GLY A 61 -5.34 24.72 -5.22
CA GLY A 61 -4.75 25.97 -4.70
C GLY A 61 -4.89 27.13 -5.68
#